data_AF-A0A4Q5QSW7-F1
#
_entry.id   AF-A0A4Q5QSW7-F1
#
_cell.length_a   1.000
_cell.length_b   1.000
_cell.length_c   1.000
_cell.angle_alpha   90.00
_cell.angle_beta   90.00
_cell.angle_gamma   90.00
#
_symmetry.space_group_name_H-M   'P 1'
#
loop_
_entity.id
_entity.type
_entity.pdbx_description
1 polymer ?
#
loop_
_entity_poly.entity_id
_entity_poly.type
_entity_poly.pdbx_seq_one_letter_code
_entity_poly.pdbx_strand_id
1 'polypeptide(L)'
;MKHTHLFFLLFVALNSTAQEWKPAKVSLTTVWGEKVRPENAWTEYPRPQMQRKEWTNLNGLWKYAILEKGKQAPASFDGDILVPFCVESSLSGVGKALLPTQELWYKRTFRIPVAWTGKEILLHFDAVDWETTLWVNGKRVGGHKGGSDPFSFNISPFLKKSGDQEIVMSVWDPTDSGLQARGKQVLDPKGIWYTA
;
A
#
# COMPACT_ATOMS: atom_id res chain seq x y z
N MET A 1 34.03 48.72 -20.06
CA MET A 1 33.46 47.43 -20.48
C MET A 1 33.25 46.55 -19.25
N LYS A 2 32.01 46.37 -18.81
CA LYS A 2 31.61 45.34 -17.84
C LYS A 2 30.30 44.75 -18.36
N HIS A 3 30.35 43.53 -18.89
CA HIS A 3 29.17 42.80 -19.35
C HIS A 3 28.59 42.06 -18.14
N THR A 4 27.39 42.47 -17.72
CA THR A 4 26.60 41.77 -16.72
C THR A 4 25.75 40.73 -17.44
N HIS A 5 26.10 39.44 -17.28
CA HIS A 5 25.28 38.35 -17.80
C HIS A 5 24.14 38.04 -16.82
N LEU A 6 22.91 38.29 -17.26
CA LEU A 6 21.69 37.94 -16.54
C LEU A 6 21.36 36.47 -16.85
N PHE A 7 21.53 35.59 -15.87
CA PHE A 7 21.21 34.16 -16.01
C PHE A 7 19.72 33.97 -15.73
N PHE A 8 18.96 33.59 -16.76
CA PHE A 8 17.53 33.25 -16.63
C PHE A 8 17.41 31.78 -16.22
N LEU A 9 17.04 31.53 -14.97
CA LEU A 9 16.76 30.18 -14.46
C LEU A 9 15.37 29.74 -14.93
N LEU A 10 15.35 28.85 -15.92
CA LEU A 10 14.14 28.21 -16.41
C LEU A 10 13.68 27.14 -15.39
N PHE A 11 12.65 27.46 -14.61
CA PHE A 11 11.98 26.49 -13.74
C PHE A 11 11.15 25.53 -14.62
N VAL A 12 11.69 24.35 -14.89
CA VAL A 12 10.90 23.26 -15.49
C VAL A 12 10.07 22.64 -14.36
N ALA A 13 8.78 22.95 -14.34
CA ALA A 13 7.82 22.26 -13.49
C ALA A 13 7.67 20.82 -14.00
N LEU A 14 8.25 19.87 -13.25
CA LEU A 14 7.96 18.44 -13.41
C LEU A 14 6.51 18.22 -12.99
N ASN A 15 5.58 18.26 -13.95
CA ASN A 15 4.23 17.76 -13.74
C ASN A 15 4.34 16.25 -13.54
N SER A 16 4.31 15.79 -12.28
CA SER A 16 4.00 14.41 -12.00
C SER A 16 2.53 14.21 -12.37
N THR A 17 2.27 13.50 -13.46
CA THR A 17 0.93 13.00 -13.75
C THR A 17 0.63 11.93 -12.70
N ALA A 18 0.10 12.34 -11.55
CA ALA A 18 -0.56 11.40 -10.66
C ALA A 18 -1.72 10.80 -11.46
N GLN A 19 -1.68 9.50 -11.71
CA GLN A 19 -2.80 8.81 -12.31
C GLN A 19 -4.01 9.01 -11.40
N GLU A 20 -5.08 9.57 -11.94
CA GLU A 20 -6.33 9.70 -11.19
C GLU A 20 -6.87 8.28 -10.98
N TRP A 21 -6.90 7.83 -9.72
CA TRP A 21 -7.43 6.53 -9.38
C TRP A 21 -8.90 6.44 -9.79
N LYS A 22 -9.28 5.31 -10.36
CA LYS A 22 -10.67 4.94 -10.64
C LYS A 22 -10.84 3.43 -10.50
N PRO A 23 -12.03 2.94 -10.12
CA PRO A 23 -12.27 1.50 -10.10
C PRO A 23 -11.96 0.86 -11.45
N ALA A 24 -11.33 -0.32 -11.44
CA ALA A 24 -11.10 -1.10 -12.65
C ALA A 24 -12.43 -1.59 -13.22
N LYS A 25 -12.51 -1.76 -14.55
CA LYS A 25 -13.76 -2.07 -15.24
C LYS A 25 -14.34 -3.41 -14.77
N VAL A 26 -15.61 -3.43 -14.40
CA VAL A 26 -16.38 -4.63 -14.05
C VAL A 26 -17.74 -4.63 -14.75
N SER A 27 -18.34 -5.81 -14.87
CA SER A 27 -19.65 -5.99 -15.51
C SER A 27 -20.81 -5.46 -14.66
N LEU A 28 -20.67 -5.46 -13.34
CA LEU A 28 -21.68 -5.01 -12.39
C LEU A 28 -21.03 -4.21 -11.28
N THR A 29 -21.68 -3.12 -10.87
CA THR A 29 -21.28 -2.32 -9.71
C THR A 29 -22.51 -2.09 -8.84
N THR A 30 -22.31 -2.05 -7.53
CA THR A 30 -23.39 -1.74 -6.59
C THR A 30 -23.41 -0.24 -6.31
N VAL A 31 -24.56 0.29 -5.87
CA VAL A 31 -24.69 1.70 -5.47
C VAL A 31 -23.73 2.12 -4.34
N TRP A 32 -23.25 1.16 -3.55
CA TRP A 32 -22.21 1.41 -2.53
C TRP A 32 -20.82 1.42 -3.15
N GLY A 33 -20.52 0.48 -4.06
CA GLY A 33 -19.26 0.44 -4.79
C GLY A 33 -19.03 1.71 -5.61
N GLU A 34 -20.07 2.24 -6.25
CA GLU A 34 -20.03 3.51 -6.99
C GLU A 34 -19.67 4.73 -6.12
N LYS A 35 -19.91 4.64 -4.81
CA LYS A 35 -19.62 5.71 -3.85
C LYS A 35 -18.24 5.60 -3.22
N VAL A 36 -17.51 4.52 -3.47
CA VAL A 36 -16.15 4.34 -2.94
C VAL A 36 -15.23 5.39 -3.55
N ARG A 37 -14.48 6.06 -2.69
CA ARG A 37 -13.47 7.05 -3.02
C ARG A 37 -12.25 6.84 -2.11
N PRO A 38 -11.06 7.33 -2.48
CA PRO A 38 -9.89 7.19 -1.63
C PRO A 38 -10.05 7.74 -0.22
N GLU A 39 -10.88 8.77 -0.05
CA GLU A 39 -11.09 9.47 1.22
C GLU A 39 -12.06 8.74 2.15
N ASN A 40 -12.87 7.81 1.63
CA ASN A 40 -13.86 7.05 2.40
C ASN A 40 -13.58 5.54 2.42
N ALA A 41 -12.44 5.09 1.90
CA ALA A 41 -12.02 3.71 1.91
C ALA A 41 -11.70 3.25 3.34
N TRP A 42 -12.70 2.65 3.98
CA TRP A 42 -12.66 2.10 5.34
C TRP A 42 -11.91 2.99 6.34
N THR A 43 -12.60 4.03 6.81
CA THR A 43 -12.03 5.03 7.72
C THR A 43 -12.18 4.66 9.21
N GLU A 44 -12.99 3.66 9.52
CA GLU A 44 -13.31 3.24 10.88
C GLU A 44 -12.13 2.62 11.62
N TYR A 45 -12.09 2.82 12.94
CA TYR A 45 -11.06 2.21 13.79
C TYR A 45 -11.32 0.71 13.96
N PRO A 46 -10.32 -0.18 13.82
CA PRO A 46 -10.54 -1.64 13.79
C PRO A 46 -11.26 -2.22 15.01
N ARG A 47 -11.17 -1.55 16.17
CA ARG A 47 -11.86 -1.95 17.41
C ARG A 47 -12.67 -0.77 17.97
N PRO A 48 -13.88 -0.49 17.46
CA PRO A 48 -14.62 0.75 17.76
C PRO A 48 -14.83 1.00 19.27
N GLN A 49 -15.04 -0.06 20.05
CA GLN A 49 -15.23 0.04 21.51
C GLN A 49 -13.93 0.35 22.29
N MET A 50 -12.76 0.16 21.67
CA MET A 50 -11.43 0.35 22.27
C MET A 50 -10.60 1.35 21.47
N GLN A 51 -11.25 2.42 21.01
CA GLN A 51 -10.59 3.44 20.19
C GLN A 51 -9.53 4.20 21.00
N ARG A 52 -8.33 4.30 20.43
CA ARG A 52 -7.27 5.17 20.94
C ARG A 52 -7.43 6.56 20.35
N LYS A 53 -7.23 7.59 21.17
CA LYS A 53 -7.24 8.99 20.72
C LYS A 53 -6.11 9.28 19.73
N GLU A 54 -4.95 8.67 19.96
CA GLU A 54 -3.75 8.83 19.14
C GLU A 54 -3.66 7.70 18.13
N TRP A 55 -4.41 7.86 17.05
CA TRP A 55 -4.43 6.93 15.94
C TRP A 55 -4.54 7.68 14.62
N THR A 56 -3.99 7.10 13.56
CA THR A 56 -4.08 7.63 12.20
C THR A 56 -4.29 6.46 11.25
N ASN A 57 -5.30 6.58 10.40
CA ASN A 57 -5.57 5.60 9.35
C ASN A 57 -4.61 5.83 8.17
N LEU A 58 -4.03 4.76 7.64
CA LEU A 58 -3.19 4.79 6.43
C LEU A 58 -3.85 4.18 5.20
N ASN A 59 -5.16 3.88 5.24
CA ASN A 59 -5.96 3.54 4.07
C ASN A 59 -6.03 4.71 3.08
N GLY A 60 -6.50 4.43 1.86
CA GLY A 60 -6.47 5.36 0.73
C GLY A 60 -5.45 4.95 -0.32
N LEU A 61 -4.96 5.89 -1.13
CA LEU A 61 -4.04 5.57 -2.22
C LEU A 61 -2.62 5.24 -1.73
N TRP A 62 -2.08 4.16 -2.28
CA TRP A 62 -0.68 3.77 -2.18
C TRP A 62 -0.14 3.63 -3.59
N LYS A 63 1.15 3.89 -3.79
CA LYS A 63 1.82 3.50 -5.02
C LYS A 63 1.97 1.98 -5.03
N TYR A 64 1.77 1.34 -6.19
CA TYR A 64 1.97 -0.10 -6.34
C TYR A 64 2.88 -0.46 -7.51
N ALA A 65 3.55 -1.60 -7.44
CA ALA A 65 4.22 -2.22 -8.57
C ALA A 65 4.19 -3.74 -8.46
N ILE A 66 4.15 -4.45 -9.58
CA ILE A 66 4.25 -5.92 -9.59
C ILE A 66 5.58 -6.31 -10.22
N LEU A 67 6.42 -7.00 -9.46
CA LEU A 67 7.73 -7.47 -9.91
C LEU A 67 7.80 -8.99 -9.84
N GLU A 68 8.80 -9.60 -10.50
CA GLU A 68 9.17 -10.98 -10.21
C GLU A 68 9.56 -11.12 -8.73
N LYS A 69 9.20 -12.25 -8.12
CA LYS A 69 9.52 -12.55 -6.72
C LYS A 69 11.03 -12.47 -6.47
N GLY A 70 11.43 -11.83 -5.37
CA GLY A 70 12.82 -11.76 -4.93
C GLY A 70 13.64 -10.65 -5.60
N LYS A 71 13.01 -9.77 -6.40
CA LYS A 71 13.65 -8.53 -6.84
C LYS A 71 13.73 -7.53 -5.70
N GLN A 72 14.59 -6.54 -5.84
CA GLN A 72 14.65 -5.41 -4.91
C GLN A 72 13.48 -4.45 -5.14
N ALA A 73 13.27 -3.55 -4.17
CA ALA A 73 12.25 -2.52 -4.27
C ALA A 73 12.38 -1.74 -5.60
N PRO A 74 11.25 -1.50 -6.30
CA PRO A 74 11.27 -0.83 -7.60
C PRO A 74 11.74 0.62 -7.49
N ALA A 75 12.48 1.09 -8.49
CA ALA A 75 12.80 2.51 -8.64
C ALA A 75 11.59 3.35 -9.07
N SER A 76 10.66 2.74 -9.81
CA SER A 76 9.42 3.35 -10.32
C SER A 76 8.22 2.45 -10.03
N PHE A 77 7.10 3.04 -9.63
CA PHE A 77 5.87 2.32 -9.36
C PHE A 77 4.92 2.40 -10.56
N ASP A 78 4.14 1.34 -10.77
CA ASP A 78 3.27 1.16 -11.93
C ASP A 78 2.05 2.09 -11.90
N GLY A 79 1.59 2.46 -10.71
CA GLY A 79 0.44 3.32 -10.53
C GLY A 79 0.01 3.45 -9.08
N ASP A 80 -1.26 3.76 -8.86
CA ASP A 80 -1.89 3.85 -7.54
C ASP A 80 -2.87 2.69 -7.31
N ILE A 81 -2.87 2.14 -6.09
CA ILE A 81 -3.79 1.14 -5.59
C ILE A 81 -4.54 1.68 -4.38
N LEU A 82 -5.85 1.45 -4.31
CA LEU A 82 -6.67 1.84 -3.17
C LEU A 82 -6.66 0.75 -2.09
N VAL A 83 -5.98 1.03 -0.98
CA VAL A 83 -5.98 0.19 0.22
C VAL A 83 -7.23 0.51 1.04
N PRO A 84 -7.97 -0.51 1.55
CA PRO A 84 -7.54 -1.89 1.79
C PRO A 84 -8.04 -2.94 0.78
N PHE A 85 -8.33 -2.58 -0.47
CA PHE A 85 -8.84 -3.54 -1.44
C PHE A 85 -7.71 -4.38 -2.06
N CYS A 86 -7.95 -5.67 -2.30
CA CYS A 86 -6.98 -6.56 -2.95
C CYS A 86 -6.71 -6.15 -4.41
N VAL A 87 -5.52 -6.45 -4.94
CA VAL A 87 -5.04 -5.95 -6.23
C VAL A 87 -5.91 -6.38 -7.42
N GLU A 88 -6.57 -7.53 -7.31
CA GLU A 88 -7.48 -8.10 -8.29
C GLU A 88 -8.83 -7.41 -8.33
N SER A 89 -9.23 -6.78 -7.23
CA SER A 89 -10.54 -6.17 -7.13
C SER A 89 -10.67 -4.94 -8.02
N SER A 90 -11.90 -4.67 -8.46
CA SER A 90 -12.23 -3.42 -9.14
C SER A 90 -11.92 -2.20 -8.28
N LEU A 91 -12.28 -2.25 -7.00
CA LEU A 91 -12.17 -1.14 -6.07
C LEU A 91 -10.73 -0.81 -5.69
N SER A 92 -9.76 -1.69 -5.93
CA SER A 92 -8.35 -1.31 -5.81
C SER A 92 -7.91 -0.36 -6.92
N GLY A 93 -8.63 -0.35 -8.05
CA GLY A 93 -8.28 0.37 -9.26
C GLY A 93 -7.26 -0.34 -10.15
N VAL A 94 -6.70 -1.46 -9.69
CA VAL A 94 -5.68 -2.22 -10.43
C VAL A 94 -6.32 -3.32 -11.28
N GLY A 95 -7.12 -4.19 -10.68
CA GLY A 95 -7.85 -5.24 -11.40
C GLY A 95 -6.97 -6.25 -12.11
N LYS A 96 -5.79 -6.58 -11.55
CA LYS A 96 -4.84 -7.55 -12.12
C LYS A 96 -4.63 -8.72 -11.16
N ALA A 97 -4.51 -9.92 -11.73
CA ALA A 97 -4.07 -11.10 -10.98
C ALA A 97 -2.61 -10.95 -10.54
N LEU A 98 -2.29 -11.46 -9.35
CA LEU A 98 -0.93 -11.61 -8.85
C LEU A 98 -0.51 -13.09 -8.92
N LEU A 99 0.56 -13.39 -9.65
CA LEU A 99 1.02 -14.77 -9.82
C LEU A 99 1.97 -15.21 -8.68
N PRO A 100 2.08 -16.53 -8.37
CA PRO A 100 3.02 -17.04 -7.37
C PRO A 100 4.50 -16.71 -7.65
N THR A 101 4.82 -16.38 -8.90
CA THR A 101 6.16 -15.94 -9.34
C THR A 101 6.39 -14.45 -9.17
N GLN A 102 5.44 -13.71 -8.61
CA GLN A 102 5.45 -12.25 -8.51
C GLN A 102 5.30 -11.77 -7.07
N GLU A 103 5.78 -10.56 -6.81
CA GLU A 103 5.61 -9.82 -5.57
C GLU A 103 4.91 -8.49 -5.85
N LEU A 104 3.94 -8.16 -4.99
CA LEU A 104 3.29 -6.86 -5.00
C LEU A 104 4.02 -5.92 -4.06
N TRP A 105 4.50 -4.81 -4.61
CA TRP A 105 5.18 -3.76 -3.88
C TRP A 105 4.24 -2.60 -3.64
N TYR A 106 4.22 -2.09 -2.42
CA TYR A 106 3.46 -0.93 -1.99
C TYR A 106 4.41 0.17 -1.51
N LYS A 107 4.04 1.42 -1.75
CA LYS A 107 4.72 2.59 -1.20
C LYS A 107 3.75 3.67 -0.78
N ARG A 108 3.97 4.26 0.39
CA ARG A 108 3.21 5.41 0.86
C ARG A 108 4.06 6.33 1.71
N THR A 109 3.79 7.63 1.59
CA THR A 109 4.32 8.64 2.50
C THR A 109 3.28 9.03 3.53
N PHE A 110 3.74 9.41 4.73
CA PHE A 110 2.89 9.83 5.83
C PHE A 110 3.63 10.80 6.74
N ARG A 111 2.91 11.48 7.64
CA ARG A 111 3.49 12.35 8.66
C ARG A 111 3.13 11.85 10.04
N ILE A 112 4.08 11.97 10.97
CA ILE A 112 3.81 11.78 12.40
C ILE A 112 3.24 13.10 12.94
N PRO A 113 2.05 13.08 13.57
CA PRO A 113 1.52 14.26 14.25
C PRO A 113 2.50 14.79 15.29
N VAL A 114 2.68 16.12 15.36
CA VAL A 114 3.61 16.76 16.32
C VAL A 114 3.29 16.37 17.77
N ALA A 115 2.01 16.17 18.09
CA ALA A 115 1.54 15.72 19.40
C ALA A 115 2.08 14.34 19.82
N TRP A 116 2.61 13.54 18.89
CA TRP A 116 3.18 12.21 19.15
C TRP A 116 4.69 12.23 19.34
N THR A 117 5.32 13.41 19.38
CA THR A 117 6.77 13.54 19.58
C THR A 117 7.22 12.85 20.87
N GLY A 118 8.27 12.03 20.79
CA GLY A 118 8.82 11.30 21.93
C GLY A 118 8.04 10.04 22.32
N LYS A 119 6.95 9.70 21.61
CA LYS A 119 6.19 8.48 21.85
C LYS A 119 6.72 7.32 21.02
N GLU A 120 6.38 6.12 21.45
CA GLU A 120 6.56 4.93 20.63
C GLU A 120 5.48 4.89 19.54
N ILE A 121 5.92 4.76 18.29
CA ILE A 121 5.07 4.69 17.11
C ILE A 121 5.01 3.24 16.63
N LEU A 122 3.80 2.68 16.69
CA LEU A 122 3.49 1.35 16.17
C LEU A 122 2.75 1.47 14.83
N LEU A 123 3.18 0.69 13.84
CA LEU A 123 2.44 0.50 12.60
C LEU A 123 1.65 -0.80 12.70
N HIS A 124 0.33 -0.70 12.60
CA HIS A 124 -0.61 -1.83 12.72
C HIS A 124 -1.12 -2.27 11.37
N PHE A 125 -1.23 -3.58 11.18
CA PHE A 125 -1.86 -4.24 10.05
C PHE A 125 -2.94 -5.17 10.57
N ASP A 126 -4.16 -5.03 10.05
CA ASP A 126 -5.25 -5.93 10.43
C ASP A 126 -5.07 -7.31 9.80
N ALA A 127 -4.58 -7.36 8.55
CA ALA A 127 -4.10 -8.54 7.87
C ALA A 127 -3.29 -8.13 6.62
N VAL A 128 -2.35 -8.98 6.19
CA VAL A 128 -1.72 -8.89 4.86
C VAL A 128 -1.51 -10.32 4.35
N ASP A 129 -2.16 -10.67 3.23
CA ASP A 129 -2.05 -12.01 2.64
C ASP A 129 -0.88 -12.07 1.63
N TRP A 130 0.20 -12.83 1.84
CA TRP A 130 0.48 -13.70 2.99
C TRP A 130 1.85 -13.49 3.63
N GLU A 131 2.88 -13.13 2.85
CA GLU A 131 4.26 -13.00 3.33
C GLU A 131 4.73 -11.60 3.03
N THR A 132 4.91 -10.84 4.10
CA THR A 132 5.18 -9.41 4.04
C THR A 132 6.60 -9.11 4.49
N THR A 133 7.27 -8.20 3.80
CA THR A 133 8.46 -7.51 4.34
C THR A 133 8.25 -6.01 4.32
N LEU A 134 8.62 -5.35 5.43
CA LEU A 134 8.42 -3.92 5.64
C LEU A 134 9.76 -3.18 5.70
N TRP A 135 9.80 -2.04 5.02
CA TRP A 135 10.84 -1.03 5.12
C TRP A 135 10.24 0.32 5.48
N VAL A 136 10.93 1.07 6.34
CA VAL A 136 10.60 2.45 6.69
C VAL A 136 11.82 3.31 6.43
N ASN A 137 11.66 4.36 5.63
CA ASN A 137 12.73 5.26 5.18
C ASN A 137 13.97 4.48 4.66
N GLY A 138 13.73 3.46 3.83
CA GLY A 138 14.78 2.62 3.25
C GLY A 138 15.41 1.60 4.19
N LYS A 139 15.04 1.56 5.48
CA LYS A 139 15.57 0.60 6.45
C LYS A 139 14.60 -0.55 6.67
N ARG A 140 15.09 -1.79 6.63
CA ARG A 140 14.26 -2.99 6.87
C ARG A 140 13.82 -3.02 8.33
N VAL A 141 12.51 -3.14 8.55
CA VAL A 141 11.89 -3.23 9.88
C VAL A 141 11.70 -4.69 10.28
N GLY A 142 11.15 -5.50 9.39
CA GLY A 142 10.81 -6.89 9.69
C GLY A 142 9.94 -7.52 8.61
N GLY A 143 9.39 -8.69 8.91
CA GLY A 143 8.41 -9.36 8.05
C GLY A 143 7.43 -10.19 8.88
N HIS A 144 6.34 -10.59 8.25
CA HIS A 144 5.27 -11.39 8.84
C HIS A 144 4.80 -12.44 7.81
N LYS A 145 4.35 -13.59 8.29
CA LYS A 145 3.77 -14.68 7.49
C LYS A 145 2.44 -15.09 8.10
N GLY A 146 1.36 -14.96 7.34
CA GLY A 146 -0.01 -15.27 7.74
C GLY A 146 -0.99 -14.27 7.13
N GLY A 147 -2.09 -14.77 6.54
CA GLY A 147 -3.03 -13.92 5.78
C GLY A 147 -4.24 -13.41 6.56
N SER A 148 -4.37 -13.72 7.86
CA SER A 148 -5.61 -13.47 8.61
C SER A 148 -5.42 -13.01 10.05
N ASP A 149 -4.19 -12.95 10.54
CA ASP A 149 -3.86 -12.51 11.88
C ASP A 149 -3.34 -11.06 11.89
N PRO A 150 -3.80 -10.21 12.83
CA PRO A 150 -3.30 -8.86 12.95
C PRO A 150 -1.89 -8.86 13.55
N PHE A 151 -1.04 -7.97 13.05
CA PHE A 151 0.33 -7.79 13.54
C PHE A 151 0.72 -6.32 13.57
N SER A 152 1.86 -6.02 14.21
CA SER A 152 2.39 -4.66 14.26
C SER A 152 3.89 -4.62 14.38
N PHE A 153 4.48 -3.51 13.95
CA PHE A 153 5.89 -3.22 14.11
C PHE A 153 6.10 -1.93 14.88
N ASN A 154 7.06 -1.91 15.81
CA ASN A 154 7.58 -0.66 16.35
C ASN A 154 8.49 -0.01 15.33
N ILE A 155 8.02 1.09 14.72
CA ILE A 155 8.74 1.80 13.66
C ILE A 155 9.56 2.98 14.18
N SER A 156 9.45 3.32 15.47
CA SER A 156 10.12 4.47 16.09
C SER A 156 11.62 4.56 15.76
N PRO A 157 12.41 3.47 15.83
CA PRO A 157 13.85 3.53 15.53
C PRO A 157 14.18 3.83 14.06
N PHE A 158 13.21 3.73 13.16
CA PHE A 158 13.36 3.87 11.72
C PHE A 158 12.86 5.22 11.19
N LEU A 159 12.24 6.02 12.05
CA LEU A 159 11.68 7.33 11.69
C LEU A 159 12.77 8.39 11.54
N LYS A 160 12.58 9.29 10.57
CA LYS A 160 13.32 10.55 10.51
C LYS A 160 12.82 11.47 11.61
N LYS A 161 13.70 12.34 12.13
CA LYS A 161 13.36 13.29 13.21
C LYS A 161 12.23 14.26 12.83
N SER A 162 12.09 14.59 11.55
CA SER A 162 11.07 15.51 11.05
C SER A 162 10.74 15.22 9.58
N GLY A 163 9.64 15.82 9.12
CA GLY A 163 9.18 15.72 7.73
C GLY A 163 8.42 14.43 7.41
N ASP A 164 8.18 14.22 6.12
CA ASP A 164 7.47 13.07 5.60
C ASP A 164 8.27 11.79 5.86
N GLN A 165 7.59 10.75 6.29
CA GLN A 165 8.10 9.40 6.46
C GLN A 165 7.67 8.57 5.25
N GLU A 166 8.44 7.55 4.90
CA GLU A 166 8.11 6.64 3.81
C GLU A 166 7.99 5.20 4.33
N ILE A 167 6.92 4.53 3.90
CA ILE A 167 6.74 3.07 4.01
C ILE A 167 6.92 2.49 2.62
N VAL A 168 7.71 1.41 2.53
CA VAL A 168 7.74 0.50 1.40
C VAL A 168 7.48 -0.90 1.93
N MET A 169 6.65 -1.67 1.24
CA MET A 169 6.27 -3.02 1.66
C MET A 169 6.23 -3.95 0.45
N SER A 170 6.74 -5.16 0.58
CA SER A 170 6.56 -6.22 -0.41
C SER A 170 5.64 -7.29 0.17
N VAL A 171 4.77 -7.82 -0.67
CA VAL A 171 3.84 -8.89 -0.32
C VAL A 171 3.95 -9.97 -1.39
N TRP A 172 4.16 -11.20 -0.94
CA TRP A 172 4.12 -12.40 -1.77
C TRP A 172 2.97 -13.30 -1.29
N ASP A 173 2.35 -14.03 -2.21
CA ASP A 173 1.41 -15.11 -1.91
C ASP A 173 1.66 -16.27 -2.90
N PRO A 174 1.86 -17.52 -2.44
CA PRO A 174 1.87 -18.70 -3.31
C PRO A 174 0.51 -19.04 -3.95
N THR A 175 -0.56 -18.33 -3.60
CA THR A 175 -1.93 -18.56 -4.05
C THR A 175 -2.44 -19.96 -3.69
N ASP A 176 -2.57 -20.86 -4.67
CA ASP A 176 -3.02 -22.24 -4.52
C ASP A 176 -1.90 -23.27 -4.75
N SER A 177 -0.66 -22.79 -4.94
CA SER A 177 0.52 -23.62 -5.20
C SER A 177 1.35 -23.96 -3.96
N GLY A 178 1.02 -23.38 -2.80
CA GLY A 178 1.73 -23.61 -1.54
C GLY A 178 0.96 -24.48 -0.54
N LEU A 179 1.53 -24.58 0.67
CA LEU A 179 0.98 -25.36 1.79
C LEU A 179 0.26 -24.50 2.83
N GLN A 180 0.05 -23.22 2.54
CA GLN A 180 -0.63 -22.30 3.44
C GLN A 180 -2.09 -22.68 3.65
N ALA A 181 -2.65 -22.22 4.77
CA ALA A 181 -4.09 -22.06 4.84
C ALA A 181 -4.52 -21.06 3.75
N ARG A 182 -5.50 -21.44 2.94
CA ARG A 182 -6.05 -20.58 1.89
C ARG A 182 -7.57 -20.61 1.91
N GLY A 183 -8.17 -19.52 1.43
CA GLY A 183 -9.61 -19.42 1.17
C GLY A 183 -10.00 -20.16 -0.12
N LYS A 184 -10.97 -19.61 -0.87
CA LYS A 184 -11.36 -20.15 -2.18
C LYS A 184 -10.71 -19.44 -3.38
N GLN A 185 -9.54 -18.85 -3.17
CA GLN A 185 -8.71 -18.23 -4.21
C GLN A 185 -7.94 -19.31 -4.97
N VAL A 186 -8.02 -19.29 -6.30
CA VAL A 186 -7.29 -20.17 -7.22
C VAL A 186 -6.96 -19.42 -8.51
N LEU A 187 -5.91 -19.86 -9.19
CA LEU A 187 -5.49 -19.28 -10.49
C LEU A 187 -6.46 -19.62 -11.63
N ASP A 188 -7.10 -20.80 -11.58
CA ASP A 188 -8.10 -21.27 -12.55
C ASP A 188 -9.45 -21.53 -11.86
N PRO A 189 -10.27 -20.48 -11.61
CA PRO A 189 -11.51 -20.59 -10.85
C PRO A 189 -12.60 -21.36 -11.60
N LYS A 190 -13.19 -22.34 -10.90
CA LYS A 190 -14.31 -23.16 -11.37
C LYS A 190 -15.36 -23.29 -10.27
N GLY A 191 -16.65 -23.35 -10.64
CA GLY A 191 -17.73 -23.57 -9.67
C GLY A 191 -17.76 -22.52 -8.55
N ILE A 192 -17.46 -22.94 -7.31
CA ILE A 192 -17.52 -22.09 -6.11
C ILE A 192 -16.23 -21.31 -5.81
N TRP A 193 -15.18 -21.51 -6.61
CA TRP A 193 -13.88 -20.89 -6.43
C TRP A 193 -13.82 -19.53 -7.14
N TYR A 194 -13.12 -18.56 -6.55
CA TYR A 194 -12.98 -17.21 -7.09
C TYR A 194 -11.54 -16.94 -7.52
N THR A 195 -11.38 -15.98 -8.42
CA THR A 195 -10.10 -15.54 -8.96
C THR A 195 -9.17 -15.15 -7.82
N ALA A 196 -7.96 -15.71 -7.88
CA ALA A 196 -6.83 -15.29 -7.07
C ALA A 196 -6.25 -13.96 -7.54
#